data_AF-A0A914Y781-F1
#
_entry.id   AF-A0A914Y781-F1
#
_cell.length_a   1.000
_cell.length_b   1.000
_cell.length_c   1.000
_cell.angle_alpha   90.00
_cell.angle_beta   90.00
_cell.angle_gamma   90.00
#
_symmetry.space_group_name_H-M   'P 1'
#
loop_
_entity.id
_entity.type
_entity.pdbx_description
1 polymer ?
#
loop_
_entity_poly.entity_id
_entity_poly.type
_entity_poly.pdbx_seq_one_letter_code
_entity_poly.pdbx_strand_id
1 'polypeptide(L)'
;MGNDIMNTLTKFKEKIDEYEEDEEKLTTAMEERNQLMERFIPVIMAQAKIEWERGHYEALEKLWHRWSEHANKEDTFKLNVAHTLFMREKYKDSADFYEPLIAGKEESDLLSVSAIVLANVCVCWVMVNHNDLAEALINKVKRAEEVAPEKKQFHTCIIHLVIGTLYCAKSNNEFGIARIIEALQDCEKVLGIDTW
;
A
#
# COMPACT_ATOMS: atom_id res chain seq x y z
N MET A 1 17.46 -9.16 20.47
CA MET A 1 16.67 -7.90 20.40
C MET A 1 15.33 -8.08 19.69
N GLY A 2 15.25 -8.34 18.37
CA GLY A 2 13.95 -8.54 17.69
C GLY A 2 13.11 -9.72 18.21
N ASN A 3 13.75 -10.85 18.55
CA ASN A 3 13.09 -11.99 19.20
C ASN A 3 12.56 -11.66 20.60
N ASP A 4 13.31 -10.89 21.38
CA ASP A 4 12.93 -10.55 22.76
C ASP A 4 11.69 -9.66 22.79
N ILE A 5 11.56 -8.76 21.82
CA ILE A 5 10.42 -7.86 21.68
C ILE A 5 9.18 -8.64 21.24
N MET A 6 9.31 -9.56 20.28
CA MET A 6 8.21 -10.47 19.90
C MET A 6 7.73 -11.28 21.10
N ASN A 7 8.64 -11.90 21.85
CA ASN A 7 8.28 -12.66 23.05
C ASN A 7 7.58 -11.78 24.10
N THR A 8 7.97 -10.51 24.21
CA THR A 8 7.34 -9.55 25.11
C THR A 8 5.92 -9.20 24.64
N LEU A 9 5.72 -9.00 23.33
CA LEU A 9 4.41 -8.74 22.74
C LEU A 9 3.46 -9.94 22.85
N THR A 10 3.97 -11.17 22.70
CA THR A 10 3.20 -12.39 22.94
C THR A 10 2.72 -12.46 24.39
N LYS A 11 3.59 -12.17 25.36
CA LYS A 11 3.20 -12.11 26.78
C LYS A 11 2.15 -11.03 27.07
N PHE A 12 2.25 -9.86 26.42
CA PHE A 12 1.21 -8.84 26.54
C PHE A 12 -0.13 -9.30 25.99
N LYS A 13 -0.14 -10.08 24.91
CA LYS A 13 -1.36 -10.66 24.36
C LYS A 13 -1.98 -11.66 25.34
N GLU A 14 -1.18 -12.55 25.93
CA GLU A 14 -1.63 -13.48 26.98
C GLU A 14 -2.25 -12.74 28.18
N LYS A 15 -1.64 -11.64 28.63
CA LYS A 15 -2.19 -10.80 29.70
C LYS A 15 -3.50 -10.12 29.32
N ILE A 16 -3.64 -9.65 28.08
CA ILE A 16 -4.88 -9.03 27.59
C ILE A 16 -6.02 -10.06 27.61
N ASP A 17 -5.75 -11.29 27.19
CA ASP A 17 -6.72 -12.39 27.24
C ASP A 17 -7.06 -12.78 28.69
N GLU A 18 -6.07 -12.77 29.61
CA GLU A 18 -6.30 -13.04 31.04
C GLU A 18 -7.13 -11.96 31.74
N TYR A 19 -6.99 -10.70 31.32
CA TYR A 19 -7.66 -9.55 31.95
C TYR A 19 -9.00 -9.18 31.29
N GLU A 20 -9.56 -10.03 30.44
CA GLU A 20 -10.80 -9.72 29.69
C GLU A 20 -11.96 -9.26 30.60
N GLU A 21 -12.05 -9.78 31.83
CA GLU A 21 -13.09 -9.42 32.80
C GLU A 21 -12.74 -8.21 33.70
N ASP A 22 -11.50 -7.72 33.67
CA ASP A 22 -11.00 -6.60 34.49
C ASP A 22 -10.65 -5.41 33.59
N GLU A 23 -11.61 -4.50 33.41
CA GLU A 23 -11.53 -3.37 32.47
C GLU A 23 -10.31 -2.46 32.71
N GLU A 24 -9.92 -2.23 33.97
CA GLU A 24 -8.78 -1.37 34.31
C GLU A 24 -7.45 -2.03 33.93
N LYS A 25 -7.28 -3.32 34.26
CA LYS A 25 -6.08 -4.08 33.88
C LYS A 25 -5.99 -4.31 32.38
N LEU A 26 -7.13 -4.58 31.73
CA LEU A 26 -7.22 -4.75 30.28
C LEU A 26 -6.75 -3.49 29.56
N THR A 27 -7.30 -2.33 29.94
CA THR A 27 -6.95 -1.03 29.34
C THR A 27 -5.46 -0.75 29.51
N THR A 28 -4.93 -0.95 30.72
CA THR A 28 -3.51 -0.74 31.01
C THR A 28 -2.62 -1.65 30.17
N ALA A 29 -2.92 -2.96 30.09
CA ALA A 29 -2.13 -3.91 29.31
C ALA A 29 -2.18 -3.63 27.81
N MET A 30 -3.33 -3.17 27.29
CA MET A 30 -3.47 -2.75 25.90
C MET A 30 -2.65 -1.49 25.59
N GLU A 31 -2.65 -0.50 26.47
CA GLU A 31 -1.87 0.73 26.32
C GLU A 31 -0.36 0.45 26.34
N GLU A 32 0.13 -0.33 27.30
CA GLU A 32 1.55 -0.71 27.39
C GLU A 32 2.02 -1.44 26.11
N ARG A 33 1.18 -2.35 25.61
CA ARG A 33 1.46 -3.08 24.37
C ARG A 33 1.50 -2.12 23.16
N ASN A 34 0.56 -1.19 23.07
CA ASN A 34 0.50 -0.23 21.97
C ASN A 34 1.71 0.71 22.00
N GLN A 35 2.09 1.24 23.18
CA GLN A 35 3.29 2.08 23.33
C GLN A 35 4.58 1.35 22.93
N LEU A 36 4.70 0.07 23.25
CA LEU A 36 5.83 -0.75 22.81
C LEU A 36 5.84 -0.90 21.28
N MET A 37 4.68 -1.16 20.67
CA MET A 37 4.55 -1.27 19.21
C MET A 37 4.88 0.02 18.48
N GLU A 38 4.35 1.16 18.94
CA GLU A 38 4.62 2.48 18.34
C GLU A 38 6.11 2.80 18.28
N ARG A 39 6.86 2.45 19.33
CA ARG A 39 8.33 2.64 19.37
C ARG A 39 9.06 1.68 18.43
N PHE A 40 8.49 0.51 18.18
CA PHE A 40 9.18 -0.56 17.46
C PHE A 40 8.88 -0.58 15.96
N ILE A 41 7.70 -0.11 15.52
CA ILE A 41 7.35 -0.01 14.10
C ILE A 41 8.40 0.72 13.29
N PRO A 42 8.88 1.92 13.66
CA PRO A 42 9.91 2.63 12.91
C PRO A 42 11.19 1.80 12.71
N VAL A 43 11.55 0.97 13.69
CA VAL A 43 12.74 0.10 13.61
C VAL A 43 12.53 -1.01 12.59
N ILE A 44 11.37 -1.68 12.62
CA ILE A 44 11.03 -2.71 11.62
C ILE A 44 11.00 -2.08 10.22
N MET A 45 10.36 -0.92 10.07
CA MET A 45 10.27 -0.25 8.77
C MET A 45 11.64 0.17 8.24
N ALA A 46 12.54 0.65 9.10
CA ALA A 46 13.91 0.98 8.72
C ALA A 46 14.70 -0.26 8.28
N GLN A 47 14.59 -1.37 9.02
CA GLN A 47 15.22 -2.64 8.62
C GLN A 47 14.67 -3.13 7.28
N ALA A 48 13.35 -3.05 7.10
CA ALA A 48 12.71 -3.45 5.86
C ALA A 48 13.15 -2.58 4.68
N LYS A 49 13.29 -1.26 4.88
CA LYS A 49 13.78 -0.35 3.84
C LYS A 49 15.16 -0.77 3.30
N ILE A 50 16.07 -1.22 4.17
CA ILE A 50 17.39 -1.71 3.75
C ILE A 50 17.27 -2.94 2.84
N GLU A 51 16.44 -3.91 3.22
CA GLU A 51 16.22 -5.12 2.42
C GLU A 51 15.46 -4.82 1.12
N TRP A 52 14.58 -3.81 1.14
CA TRP A 52 13.89 -3.30 -0.05
C TRP A 52 14.87 -2.73 -1.06
N GLU A 53 15.77 -1.85 -0.62
CA GLU A 53 16.80 -1.23 -1.46
C GLU A 53 17.78 -2.26 -2.04
N ARG A 54 17.96 -3.40 -1.37
CA ARG A 54 18.75 -4.54 -1.86
C ARG A 54 17.99 -5.47 -2.81
N GLY A 55 16.69 -5.25 -3.02
CA GLY A 55 15.84 -6.13 -3.82
C GLY A 55 15.55 -7.50 -3.17
N HIS A 56 15.77 -7.64 -1.86
CA HIS A 56 15.56 -8.90 -1.13
C HIS A 56 14.10 -9.11 -0.73
N TYR A 57 13.18 -9.04 -1.70
CA TYR A 57 11.74 -9.08 -1.45
C TYR A 57 11.26 -10.39 -0.79
N GLU A 58 11.94 -11.52 -1.01
CA GLU A 58 11.63 -12.77 -0.32
C GLU A 58 11.96 -12.72 1.18
N ALA A 59 13.06 -12.07 1.55
CA ALA A 59 13.43 -11.89 2.94
C ALA A 59 12.46 -10.92 3.64
N LEU A 60 12.02 -9.88 2.92
CA LEU A 60 10.96 -8.97 3.37
C LEU A 60 9.64 -9.69 3.63
N GLU A 61 9.21 -10.56 2.71
CA GLU A 61 7.97 -11.33 2.88
C GLU A 61 8.03 -12.20 4.15
N LYS A 62 9.17 -12.85 4.41
CA LYS A 62 9.41 -13.62 5.65
C LYS A 62 9.39 -12.72 6.89
N LEU A 63 9.97 -11.52 6.80
CA LEU A 63 9.93 -10.53 7.88
C LEU A 63 8.47 -10.14 8.19
N TRP A 64 7.67 -9.85 7.18
CA TRP A 64 6.25 -9.50 7.32
C TRP A 64 5.44 -10.62 7.92
N HIS A 65 5.59 -11.85 7.42
CA HIS A 65 4.89 -12.99 7.99
C HIS A 65 5.16 -13.13 9.50
N ARG A 66 6.42 -12.94 9.92
CA ARG A 66 6.83 -13.03 11.32
C ARG A 66 6.20 -11.96 12.22
N TRP A 67 5.94 -10.76 11.68
CA TRP A 67 5.36 -9.64 12.45
C TRP A 67 3.83 -9.51 12.27
N SER A 68 3.23 -10.29 11.38
CA SER A 68 1.82 -10.17 10.98
C SER A 68 0.86 -10.23 12.18
N GLU A 69 1.08 -11.16 13.12
CA GLU A 69 0.23 -11.30 14.31
C GLU A 69 0.17 -10.04 15.18
N HIS A 70 1.24 -9.24 15.19
CA HIS A 70 1.36 -8.06 16.05
C HIS A 70 1.09 -6.74 15.32
N ALA A 71 1.54 -6.62 14.07
CA ALA A 71 1.56 -5.35 13.33
C ALA A 71 0.43 -5.21 12.29
N ASN A 72 -0.41 -6.23 12.08
CA ASN A 72 -1.46 -6.19 11.05
C ASN A 72 -2.63 -5.22 11.35
N LYS A 73 -2.59 -4.47 12.44
CA LYS A 73 -3.53 -3.35 12.67
C LYS A 73 -3.05 -2.04 12.05
N GLU A 74 -1.79 -1.97 11.65
CA GLU A 74 -1.10 -0.73 11.32
C GLU A 74 -1.05 -0.54 9.81
N ASP A 75 -1.55 0.58 9.32
CA ASP A 75 -1.74 0.78 7.88
C ASP A 75 -0.41 0.84 7.12
N THR A 76 0.63 1.45 7.71
CA THR A 76 2.00 1.45 7.16
C THR A 76 2.53 0.03 6.99
N PHE A 77 2.24 -0.86 7.93
CA PHE A 77 2.64 -2.26 7.83
C PHE A 77 1.92 -2.94 6.67
N LYS A 78 0.58 -2.87 6.62
CA LYS A 78 -0.23 -3.45 5.53
C LYS A 78 0.21 -2.97 4.15
N LEU A 79 0.46 -1.67 4.01
CA LEU A 79 0.95 -1.07 2.77
C LEU A 79 2.31 -1.64 2.35
N ASN A 80 3.25 -1.79 3.29
CA ASN A 80 4.56 -2.36 2.99
C ASN A 80 4.49 -3.86 2.66
N VAL A 81 3.55 -4.59 3.27
CA VAL A 81 3.23 -5.97 2.86
C VAL A 81 2.72 -5.99 1.42
N ALA A 82 1.75 -5.14 1.08
CA ALA A 82 1.21 -5.01 -0.27
C ALA A 82 2.30 -4.70 -1.30
N HIS A 83 3.14 -3.70 -1.03
CA HIS A 83 4.29 -3.34 -1.88
C HIS A 83 5.26 -4.52 -2.06
N THR A 84 5.52 -5.29 -1.01
CA THR A 84 6.43 -6.45 -1.08
C THR A 84 5.83 -7.57 -1.92
N LEU A 85 4.54 -7.88 -1.72
CA LEU A 85 3.82 -8.88 -2.51
C LEU A 85 3.73 -8.47 -3.99
N PHE A 86 3.50 -7.18 -4.25
CA PHE A 86 3.53 -6.61 -5.59
C PHE A 86 4.86 -6.84 -6.30
N MET A 87 5.99 -6.55 -5.63
CA MET A 87 7.33 -6.79 -6.18
C MET A 87 7.66 -8.28 -6.34
N ARG A 88 6.95 -9.16 -5.63
CA ARG A 88 7.02 -10.62 -5.78
C ARG A 88 6.07 -11.16 -6.86
N GLU A 89 5.42 -10.28 -7.64
CA GLU A 89 4.41 -10.61 -8.64
C GLU A 89 3.20 -11.40 -8.08
N LYS A 90 2.95 -11.30 -6.77
CA LYS A 90 1.77 -11.89 -6.09
C LYS A 90 0.60 -10.92 -6.15
N TYR A 91 0.14 -10.60 -7.36
CA TYR A 91 -0.81 -9.52 -7.61
C TYR A 91 -2.17 -9.70 -6.94
N LYS A 92 -2.67 -10.94 -6.86
CA LYS A 92 -3.92 -11.24 -6.17
C LYS A 92 -3.84 -10.90 -4.69
N ASP A 93 -2.86 -11.47 -3.99
CA ASP A 93 -2.65 -11.23 -2.57
C ASP A 93 -2.33 -9.75 -2.29
N SER A 94 -1.60 -9.09 -3.20
CA SER A 94 -1.32 -7.66 -3.09
C SER A 94 -2.58 -6.80 -3.24
N ALA A 95 -3.52 -7.17 -4.10
CA ALA A 95 -4.78 -6.45 -4.28
C ALA A 95 -5.59 -6.45 -2.98
N ASP A 96 -5.66 -7.60 -2.29
CA ASP A 96 -6.41 -7.76 -1.04
C ASP A 96 -5.98 -6.77 0.06
N PHE A 97 -4.72 -6.31 0.05
CA PHE A 97 -4.23 -5.30 0.99
C PHE A 97 -4.53 -3.85 0.57
N TYR A 98 -4.58 -3.57 -0.73
CA TYR A 98 -4.85 -2.22 -1.22
C TYR A 98 -6.35 -1.92 -1.36
N GLU A 99 -7.17 -2.91 -1.70
CA GLU A 99 -8.61 -2.76 -1.91
C GLU A 99 -9.33 -2.12 -0.71
N PRO A 100 -9.05 -2.49 0.55
CA PRO A 100 -9.66 -1.83 1.71
C PRO A 100 -9.34 -0.32 1.81
N LEU A 101 -8.25 0.14 1.22
CA LEU A 101 -7.85 1.56 1.24
C LEU A 101 -8.64 2.42 0.25
N ILE A 102 -9.28 1.78 -0.74
CA ILE A 102 -10.11 2.43 -1.76
C ILE A 102 -11.60 2.11 -1.58
N ALA A 103 -11.92 1.00 -0.90
CA ALA A 103 -13.28 0.56 -0.67
C ALA A 103 -14.08 1.63 0.09
N GLY A 104 -15.27 1.98 -0.44
CA GLY A 104 -16.17 2.95 0.18
C GLY A 104 -15.74 4.41 0.08
N LYS A 105 -14.63 4.74 -0.61
CA LYS A 105 -14.26 6.14 -0.87
C LYS A 105 -15.09 6.74 -2.00
N GLU A 106 -15.65 7.92 -1.74
CA GLU A 106 -16.29 8.76 -2.74
C GLU A 106 -15.25 9.37 -3.70
N GLU A 107 -15.69 9.90 -4.85
CA GLU A 107 -14.81 10.49 -5.87
C GLU A 107 -13.87 11.55 -5.26
N SER A 108 -14.39 12.44 -4.42
CA SER A 108 -13.62 13.51 -3.76
C SER A 108 -12.50 13.02 -2.84
N ASP A 109 -12.63 11.79 -2.34
CA ASP A 109 -11.76 11.22 -1.32
C ASP A 109 -10.69 10.31 -1.94
N LEU A 110 -10.84 9.90 -3.20
CA LEU A 110 -9.82 9.12 -3.90
C LEU A 110 -8.50 9.87 -4.03
N LEU A 111 -8.55 11.19 -4.24
CA LEU A 111 -7.36 12.03 -4.35
C LEU A 111 -6.58 12.15 -3.02
N SER A 112 -7.17 11.73 -1.89
CA SER A 112 -6.47 11.62 -0.60
C SER A 112 -5.56 10.39 -0.53
N VAL A 113 -5.84 9.36 -1.33
CA VAL A 113 -5.02 8.16 -1.42
C VAL A 113 -3.77 8.49 -2.24
N SER A 114 -2.64 7.87 -1.90
CA SER A 114 -1.42 8.05 -2.68
C SER A 114 -1.61 7.52 -4.11
N ALA A 115 -1.19 8.30 -5.11
CA ALA A 115 -1.32 7.94 -6.51
C ALA A 115 -0.66 6.60 -6.85
N ILE A 116 0.49 6.28 -6.22
CA ILE A 116 1.16 4.99 -6.42
C ILE A 116 0.34 3.80 -5.92
N VAL A 117 -0.47 3.99 -4.85
CA VAL A 117 -1.34 2.93 -4.33
C VAL A 117 -2.47 2.66 -5.32
N LEU A 118 -3.11 3.71 -5.84
CA LEU A 118 -4.14 3.56 -6.88
C LEU A 118 -3.57 2.89 -8.14
N ALA A 119 -2.37 3.30 -8.55
CA ALA A 119 -1.68 2.73 -9.70
C ALA A 119 -1.37 1.23 -9.50
N ASN A 120 -0.83 0.86 -8.33
CA ASN A 120 -0.50 -0.53 -8.01
C ASN A 120 -1.75 -1.41 -7.94
N VAL A 121 -2.88 -0.91 -7.43
CA VAL A 121 -4.17 -1.63 -7.48
C VAL A 121 -4.58 -1.90 -8.92
N CYS A 122 -4.58 -0.87 -9.77
CA CYS A 122 -4.93 -1.03 -11.18
C CYS A 122 -4.04 -2.07 -11.86
N VAL A 123 -2.73 -2.04 -11.59
CA VAL A 123 -1.80 -3.06 -12.07
C VAL A 123 -2.17 -4.44 -11.55
N CYS A 124 -2.46 -4.59 -10.25
CA CYS A 124 -2.84 -5.88 -9.69
C CYS A 124 -4.07 -6.45 -10.41
N TRP A 125 -5.13 -5.65 -10.56
CA TRP A 125 -6.35 -6.05 -11.26
C TRP A 125 -6.12 -6.40 -12.73
N VAL A 126 -5.33 -5.60 -13.46
CA VAL A 126 -4.94 -5.94 -14.84
C VAL A 126 -4.23 -7.29 -14.90
N MET A 127 -3.26 -7.52 -14.01
CA MET A 127 -2.49 -8.77 -13.98
C MET A 127 -3.32 -9.99 -13.58
N VAL A 128 -4.44 -9.79 -12.88
CA VAL A 128 -5.41 -10.85 -12.56
C VAL A 128 -6.61 -10.91 -13.53
N ASN A 129 -6.54 -10.20 -14.68
CA ASN A 129 -7.56 -10.12 -15.74
C ASN A 129 -8.89 -9.44 -15.34
N HIS A 130 -8.87 -8.59 -14.31
CA HIS A 130 -9.99 -7.72 -13.90
C HIS A 130 -9.85 -6.32 -14.50
N ASN A 131 -9.74 -6.25 -15.83
CA ASN A 131 -9.49 -5.00 -16.57
C ASN A 131 -10.63 -3.98 -16.44
N ASP A 132 -11.86 -4.48 -16.29
CA ASP A 132 -13.07 -3.70 -16.05
C ASP A 132 -13.01 -2.90 -14.73
N LEU A 133 -12.53 -3.53 -13.66
CA LEU A 133 -12.34 -2.87 -12.36
C LEU A 133 -11.27 -1.77 -12.43
N ALA A 134 -10.14 -2.05 -13.11
CA ALA A 134 -9.07 -1.08 -13.29
C ALA A 134 -9.53 0.13 -14.10
N GLU A 135 -10.22 -0.10 -15.23
CA GLU A 135 -10.75 0.98 -16.07
C GLU A 135 -11.82 1.80 -15.33
N ALA A 136 -12.69 1.17 -14.55
CA ALA A 136 -13.67 1.87 -13.73
C ALA A 136 -13.01 2.78 -12.68
N LEU A 137 -11.95 2.31 -12.00
CA LEU A 137 -11.21 3.12 -11.03
C LEU A 137 -10.49 4.29 -11.70
N ILE A 138 -9.82 4.08 -12.84
CA ILE A 138 -9.16 5.15 -13.62
C ILE A 138 -10.16 6.23 -13.99
N ASN A 139 -11.32 5.86 -14.52
CA ASN A 139 -12.36 6.82 -14.88
C ASN A 139 -12.92 7.57 -13.66
N LYS A 140 -13.03 6.91 -12.51
CA LYS A 140 -13.47 7.53 -11.26
C LYS A 140 -12.44 8.55 -10.73
N VAL A 141 -11.15 8.23 -10.80
CA VAL A 141 -10.05 9.14 -10.43
C VAL A 141 -10.01 10.35 -11.36
N LYS A 142 -10.14 10.13 -12.68
CA LYS A 142 -10.17 11.21 -13.66
C LYS A 142 -11.28 12.22 -13.37
N ARG A 143 -12.51 11.75 -13.09
CA ARG A 143 -13.63 12.62 -12.71
C ARG A 143 -13.35 13.40 -11.43
N ALA A 144 -12.73 12.75 -10.44
CA ALA A 144 -12.35 13.41 -9.20
C ALA A 144 -11.37 14.57 -9.43
N GLU A 145 -10.39 14.40 -10.33
CA GLU A 145 -9.44 15.46 -10.71
C GLU A 145 -10.10 16.59 -11.49
N GLU A 146 -11.08 16.29 -12.35
CA GLU A 146 -11.85 17.29 -13.11
C GLU A 146 -12.74 18.15 -12.21
N VAL A 147 -13.36 17.56 -11.18
CA VAL A 147 -14.26 18.25 -10.25
C VAL A 147 -13.49 19.04 -9.18
N ALA A 148 -12.26 18.63 -8.86
CA ALA A 148 -11.41 19.29 -7.89
C ALA A 148 -10.09 19.79 -8.53
N PRO A 149 -10.14 20.74 -9.48
CA PRO A 149 -8.96 21.18 -10.21
C PRO A 149 -7.93 21.92 -9.34
N GLU A 150 -8.38 22.40 -8.18
CA GLU A 150 -7.56 23.03 -7.14
C GLU A 150 -6.70 22.00 -6.35
N LYS A 151 -7.06 20.70 -6.41
CA LYS A 151 -6.36 19.60 -5.73
C LYS A 151 -5.36 18.93 -6.69
N LYS A 152 -4.51 18.05 -6.13
CA LYS A 152 -3.50 17.26 -6.86
C LYS A 152 -4.09 16.64 -8.14
N GLN A 153 -3.66 17.10 -9.32
CA GLN A 153 -4.15 16.66 -10.63
C GLN A 153 -3.21 15.65 -11.31
N PHE A 154 -2.55 14.79 -10.53
CA PHE A 154 -1.49 13.92 -11.04
C PHE A 154 -1.72 12.43 -10.85
N HIS A 155 -2.80 12.03 -10.18
CA HIS A 155 -3.11 10.64 -9.92
C HIS A 155 -3.35 9.89 -11.23
N THR A 156 -4.16 10.42 -12.15
CA THR A 156 -4.41 9.77 -13.44
C THR A 156 -3.12 9.59 -14.26
N CYS A 157 -2.25 10.60 -14.27
CA CYS A 157 -0.95 10.52 -14.94
C CYS A 157 -0.05 9.43 -14.33
N ILE A 158 0.12 9.39 -13.01
CA ILE A 158 0.92 8.36 -12.35
C ILE A 158 0.35 6.96 -12.64
N ILE A 159 -0.98 6.80 -12.60
CA ILE A 159 -1.62 5.52 -12.93
C ILE A 159 -1.29 5.09 -14.36
N HIS A 160 -1.42 5.98 -15.35
CA HIS A 160 -1.10 5.68 -16.74
C HIS A 160 0.40 5.41 -16.97
N LEU A 161 1.30 6.13 -16.30
CA LEU A 161 2.74 5.88 -16.38
C LEU A 161 3.11 4.50 -15.85
N VAL A 162 2.57 4.11 -14.69
CA VAL A 162 2.84 2.82 -14.05
C VAL A 162 2.26 1.68 -14.88
N ILE A 163 0.99 1.79 -15.32
CA ILE A 163 0.36 0.78 -16.19
C ILE A 163 1.12 0.68 -17.51
N GLY A 164 1.42 1.80 -18.17
CA GLY A 164 2.13 1.82 -19.44
C GLY A 164 3.51 1.15 -19.35
N THR A 165 4.26 1.44 -18.28
CA THR A 165 5.57 0.81 -18.02
C THR A 165 5.44 -0.70 -17.84
N LEU A 166 4.43 -1.17 -17.11
CA LEU A 166 4.18 -2.60 -16.94
C LEU A 166 3.88 -3.29 -18.28
N TYR A 167 3.01 -2.71 -19.11
CA TYR A 167 2.67 -3.30 -20.41
C TYR A 167 3.88 -3.37 -21.34
N CYS A 168 4.73 -2.34 -21.36
CA CYS A 168 6.02 -2.39 -22.04
C CYS A 168 6.92 -3.51 -21.49
N ALA A 169 7.01 -3.65 -20.16
CA ALA A 169 7.81 -4.71 -19.53
C ALA A 169 7.28 -6.13 -19.87
N LYS A 170 5.97 -6.30 -20.07
CA LYS A 170 5.34 -7.55 -20.50
C LYS A 170 5.27 -7.70 -22.03
N SER A 171 6.09 -6.95 -22.78
CA SER A 171 6.24 -7.00 -24.25
C SER A 171 5.05 -6.50 -25.07
N ASN A 172 4.08 -5.84 -24.46
CA ASN A 172 2.98 -5.15 -25.16
C ASN A 172 3.29 -3.65 -25.28
N ASN A 173 4.25 -3.34 -26.16
CA ASN A 173 4.80 -2.00 -26.30
C ASN A 173 3.80 -0.99 -26.90
N GLU A 174 2.94 -1.41 -27.82
CA GLU A 174 1.99 -0.49 -28.48
C GLU A 174 1.00 0.09 -27.46
N PHE A 175 0.37 -0.78 -26.67
CA PHE A 175 -0.53 -0.33 -25.61
C PHE A 175 0.22 0.42 -24.50
N GLY A 176 1.39 -0.09 -24.09
CA GLY A 176 2.19 0.53 -23.03
C GLY A 176 2.64 1.96 -23.38
N ILE A 177 3.18 2.16 -24.58
CA ILE A 177 3.60 3.48 -25.08
C ILE A 177 2.39 4.41 -25.23
N ALA A 178 1.26 3.92 -25.74
CA ALA A 178 0.05 4.73 -25.87
C ALA A 178 -0.41 5.30 -24.52
N ARG A 179 -0.39 4.48 -23.45
CA ARG A 179 -0.72 4.94 -22.09
C ARG A 179 0.30 5.94 -21.53
N ILE A 180 1.60 5.76 -21.80
CA ILE A 180 2.63 6.73 -21.41
C ILE A 180 2.41 8.08 -22.12
N ILE A 181 2.07 8.06 -23.41
CA ILE A 181 1.76 9.28 -24.17
C ILE A 181 0.51 9.95 -23.59
N GLU A 182 -0.55 9.18 -23.31
CA GLU A 182 -1.78 9.68 -22.68
C GLU A 182 -1.50 10.37 -21.33
N ALA A 183 -0.62 9.78 -20.50
CA ALA A 183 -0.22 10.36 -19.22
C ALA A 183 0.45 11.74 -19.35
N LEU A 184 1.14 11.97 -20.48
CA LEU A 184 1.96 13.15 -20.73
C LEU A 184 1.28 14.20 -21.63
N GLN A 185 0.01 14.03 -22.00
CA GLN A 185 -0.67 14.98 -22.89
C GLN A 185 -0.74 16.40 -22.31
N ASP A 186 -0.86 16.53 -20.99
CA ASP A 186 -0.92 17.81 -20.27
C ASP A 186 0.32 18.07 -19.39
N CYS A 187 1.52 17.68 -19.84
CA CYS A 187 2.79 17.79 -19.09
C CYS A 187 2.95 19.04 -18.21
N GLU A 188 2.57 20.22 -18.69
CA GLU A 188 2.69 21.49 -17.94
C GLU A 188 1.85 21.53 -16.66
N LYS A 189 0.73 20.82 -16.61
CA LYS A 189 -0.14 20.71 -15.42
C LYS A 189 0.26 19.56 -14.51
N VAL A 190 0.81 18.48 -15.09
CA VAL A 190 0.99 17.23 -14.35
C VAL A 190 2.41 16.98 -13.87
N LEU A 191 3.43 17.64 -14.45
CA LEU A 191 4.81 17.51 -14.02
C LEU A 191 5.10 18.37 -12.78
N GLY A 192 5.55 17.71 -11.72
CA GLY A 192 5.94 18.27 -10.43
C GLY A 192 6.87 17.30 -9.69
N ILE A 193 7.28 17.62 -8.46
CA ILE A 193 8.24 16.80 -7.71
C ILE A 193 7.72 15.37 -7.47
N ASP A 194 6.41 15.20 -7.27
CA ASP A 194 5.80 13.89 -7.02
C ASP A 194 5.64 13.04 -8.29
N THR A 195 5.68 13.65 -9.49
CA THR A 195 5.54 12.96 -10.78
C THR A 195 6.84 12.79 -11.56
N TRP A 196 7.87 13.56 -11.23
CA TRP A 196 9.21 13.52 -11.83
C TRP A 196 10.11 12.45 -11.17
#